data_AF-A0A2P5MET8-F1
#
_entry.id   AF-A0A2P5MET8-F1
#
_cell.length_a   1.000
_cell.length_b   1.000
_cell.length_c   1.000
_cell.angle_alpha   90.00
_cell.angle_beta   90.00
_cell.angle_gamma   90.00
#
_symmetry.space_group_name_H-M   'P 1'
#
loop_
_entity.id
_entity.type
_entity.pdbx_description
1 polymer ?
#
loop_
_entity_poly.entity_id
_entity_poly.type
_entity_poly.pdbx_seq_one_letter_code
_entity_poly.pdbx_strand_id
1 'polypeptide(L)'
;MKKLGRNDPCPCGSGKKYKQCCLKTADAQIANDRSEAVPKAIQWLFTKYEQPARAEIDEGFFGGLDDDEYAGLQDLPEDSYTGIMINAMEWLLADGVLTLKDQDYRVADLLLGKGGPLLSAEQRQWLERLTALPLRLYEIVAVVPGKCLTLRDVMLPERPPVLVQEKSGSQQANRYDLIAARIVPFDAHFELSGAVYSFPRQQSWDLLEELKDELEGVDPDSALAKEITSAIIPFHWLQLFVRAFEMPPVVDHVTGESLLFVTDHYRVLGWDALDQALTSAADIEGNCDAGWSRIFVGEDGLTRRSLSIHPSKRQDRIKVSYHTQQYADEGRPWFEAVSGTSVAFISRELAAPKGMLANTQPHDIPERSEPIPLPPEIIGELIEKRIRQLYADWADKPLPILNNQTPREAIRTPEGLEQVKFLLHTYEHGEAQQAKAQHRPPVSYEFLWQSVGIAP
;
A
#
# COMPACT_ATOMS: atom_id res chain seq x y z
N MET A 1 50.35 23.20 -16.24
CA MET A 1 49.74 23.58 -14.95
C MET A 1 49.46 22.31 -14.15
N LYS A 2 49.87 22.26 -12.87
CA LYS A 2 49.65 21.09 -12.00
C LYS A 2 48.14 21.01 -11.69
N LYS A 3 47.48 19.88 -11.99
CA LYS A 3 46.05 19.69 -11.66
C LYS A 3 45.88 19.78 -10.13
N LEU A 4 44.99 20.64 -9.67
CA LEU A 4 44.66 20.82 -8.26
C LEU A 4 44.04 19.53 -7.71
N GLY A 5 44.66 18.92 -6.71
CA GLY A 5 44.20 17.68 -6.07
C GLY A 5 43.02 17.93 -5.12
N ARG A 6 42.08 16.98 -5.01
CA ARG A 6 40.90 17.07 -4.13
C ARG A 6 41.23 17.38 -2.66
N ASN A 7 42.41 16.95 -2.18
CA ASN A 7 42.85 17.17 -0.80
C ASN A 7 43.75 18.40 -0.62
N ASP A 8 44.08 19.12 -1.70
CA ASP A 8 44.94 20.30 -1.65
C ASP A 8 44.24 21.47 -0.92
N PRO A 9 44.99 22.42 -0.33
CA PRO A 9 44.41 23.66 0.17
C PRO A 9 43.61 24.37 -0.91
N CYS A 10 42.41 24.83 -0.57
CA CYS A 10 41.50 25.45 -1.51
C CYS A 10 42.05 26.80 -2.00
N PRO A 11 42.11 27.06 -3.33
CA PRO A 11 42.73 28.27 -3.90
C PRO A 11 41.96 29.56 -3.59
N CYS A 12 40.74 29.47 -3.06
CA CYS A 12 39.95 30.64 -2.64
C CYS A 12 40.43 31.27 -1.32
N GLY A 13 41.45 30.72 -0.67
CA GLY A 13 42.00 31.25 0.58
C GLY A 13 41.19 30.90 1.83
N SER A 14 40.22 29.97 1.74
CA SER A 14 39.35 29.58 2.86
C SER A 14 40.05 28.78 3.98
N GLY A 15 41.30 28.36 3.77
CA GLY A 15 42.02 27.47 4.69
C GLY A 15 41.51 26.01 4.73
N LYS A 16 40.43 25.69 4.01
CA LYS A 16 39.87 24.33 3.92
C LYS A 16 40.51 23.53 2.78
N LYS A 17 40.39 22.20 2.81
CA LYS A 17 40.71 21.33 1.65
C LYS A 17 39.74 21.65 0.49
N TYR A 18 40.23 21.63 -0.75
CA TYR A 18 39.45 21.98 -1.95
C TYR A 18 38.11 21.22 -2.03
N LYS A 19 38.11 19.91 -1.74
CA LYS A 19 36.89 19.08 -1.70
C LYS A 19 35.83 19.50 -0.67
N GLN A 20 36.24 20.19 0.40
CA GLN A 20 35.35 20.65 1.48
C GLN A 20 34.98 22.13 1.34
N CYS A 21 35.35 22.77 0.23
CA CYS A 21 35.09 24.18 -0.03
C CYS A 21 34.59 24.36 -1.47
N CYS A 22 35.36 24.99 -2.36
CA CYS A 22 34.89 25.36 -3.69
C CYS A 22 34.38 24.18 -4.52
N LEU A 23 34.91 22.97 -4.35
CA LEU A 23 34.36 21.80 -5.05
C LEU A 23 32.94 21.49 -4.58
N LYS A 24 32.70 21.45 -3.26
CA LYS A 24 31.36 21.20 -2.69
C LYS A 24 30.36 22.29 -3.07
N THR A 25 30.81 23.55 -3.14
CA THR A 25 29.97 24.68 -3.59
C THR A 25 29.64 24.55 -5.09
N ALA A 26 30.61 24.17 -5.91
CA ALA A 26 30.40 23.91 -7.33
C ALA A 26 29.44 22.72 -7.54
N ASP A 27 29.64 21.61 -6.82
CA ASP A 27 28.76 20.43 -6.87
C ASP A 27 27.31 20.81 -6.49
N ALA A 28 27.12 21.64 -5.46
CA ALA A 28 25.79 22.13 -5.07
C ALA A 28 25.16 23.06 -6.11
N GLN A 29 25.96 23.90 -6.77
CA GLN A 29 25.49 24.79 -7.83
C GLN A 29 25.10 24.02 -9.09
N ILE A 30 25.86 22.98 -9.45
CA ILE A 30 25.53 22.04 -10.53
C ILE A 30 24.22 21.31 -10.21
N ALA A 31 24.07 20.78 -8.99
CA ALA A 31 22.84 20.12 -8.57
C ALA A 31 21.61 21.05 -8.63
N ASN A 32 21.78 22.32 -8.26
CA ASN A 32 20.71 23.32 -8.36
C ASN A 32 20.37 23.65 -9.83
N ASP A 33 21.37 23.88 -10.69
CA ASP A 33 21.15 24.11 -12.13
C ASP A 33 20.45 22.93 -12.81
N ARG A 34 20.83 21.70 -12.42
CA ARG A 34 20.20 20.45 -12.86
C ARG A 34 18.73 20.37 -12.46
N SER A 35 18.38 20.78 -11.23
CA SER A 35 16.99 20.78 -10.76
C SER A 35 16.06 21.70 -11.57
N GLU A 36 16.62 22.69 -12.28
CA GLU A 36 15.84 23.56 -13.18
C GLU A 36 15.60 22.95 -14.57
N ALA A 37 16.24 21.83 -14.92
CA ALA A 37 16.12 21.21 -16.24
C ALA A 37 14.68 20.80 -16.56
N VAL A 38 14.03 20.09 -15.63
CA VAL A 38 12.65 19.58 -15.78
C VAL A 38 11.64 20.74 -15.83
N PRO A 39 11.63 21.70 -14.88
CA PRO A 39 10.75 22.87 -14.97
C PRO A 39 10.90 23.66 -16.29
N LYS A 40 12.13 23.89 -16.77
CA LYS A 40 12.38 24.57 -18.06
C LYS A 40 11.84 23.78 -19.25
N ALA A 41 12.02 22.45 -19.24
CA ALA A 41 11.51 21.58 -20.29
C ALA A 41 9.97 21.60 -20.34
N ILE A 42 9.31 21.44 -19.19
CA ILE A 42 7.84 21.49 -19.07
C ILE A 42 7.33 22.86 -19.53
N GLN A 43 7.90 23.95 -19.00
CA GLN A 43 7.47 25.30 -19.38
C GLN A 43 7.56 25.54 -20.88
N TRP A 44 8.68 25.15 -21.51
CA TRP A 44 8.86 25.30 -22.95
C TRP A 44 7.88 24.43 -23.74
N LEU A 45 7.68 23.18 -23.31
CA LEU A 45 6.81 22.21 -23.96
C LEU A 45 5.37 22.72 -23.99
N PHE A 46 4.83 23.14 -22.83
CA PHE A 46 3.48 23.67 -22.75
C PHE A 46 3.34 25.06 -23.38
N THR A 47 4.39 25.87 -23.44
CA THR A 47 4.34 27.15 -24.18
C THR A 47 4.19 26.94 -25.70
N LYS A 48 4.81 25.88 -26.24
CA LYS A 48 4.81 25.63 -27.70
C LYS A 48 3.76 24.64 -28.18
N TYR A 49 3.44 23.66 -27.34
CA TYR A 49 2.67 22.48 -27.71
C TYR A 49 1.61 22.14 -26.64
N GLU A 50 1.01 23.15 -25.99
CA GLU A 50 0.04 22.95 -24.89
C GLU A 50 -1.01 21.88 -25.19
N GLN A 51 -1.70 22.00 -26.32
CA GLN A 51 -2.81 21.12 -26.68
C GLN A 51 -2.34 19.69 -26.97
N PRO A 52 -1.35 19.44 -27.87
CA PRO A 52 -0.80 18.09 -28.04
C PRO A 52 -0.21 17.49 -26.77
N ALA A 53 0.46 18.28 -25.92
CA ALA A 53 1.04 17.79 -24.68
C ALA A 53 -0.02 17.37 -23.67
N ARG A 54 -1.14 18.12 -23.56
CA ARG A 54 -2.29 17.70 -22.74
C ARG A 54 -2.94 16.44 -23.28
N ALA A 55 -3.19 16.38 -24.59
CA ALA A 55 -3.78 15.20 -25.21
C ALA A 55 -2.92 13.95 -24.95
N GLU A 56 -1.59 14.05 -25.04
CA GLU A 56 -0.70 12.92 -24.75
C GLU A 56 -0.71 12.50 -23.26
N ILE A 57 -0.92 13.44 -22.34
CA ILE A 57 -1.10 13.09 -20.93
C ILE A 57 -2.44 12.37 -20.73
N ASP A 58 -3.53 12.92 -21.29
CA ASP A 58 -4.88 12.39 -21.11
C ASP A 58 -5.05 11.03 -21.80
N GLU A 59 -4.56 10.88 -23.03
CA GLU A 59 -4.69 9.65 -23.83
C GLU A 59 -3.55 8.65 -23.57
N GLY A 60 -2.34 9.12 -23.29
CA GLY A 60 -1.16 8.27 -23.10
C GLY A 60 -0.96 7.84 -21.65
N PHE A 61 -0.88 8.81 -20.71
CA PHE A 61 -0.64 8.51 -19.30
C PHE A 61 -1.91 8.06 -18.57
N PHE A 62 -3.04 8.75 -18.82
CA PHE A 62 -4.33 8.48 -18.18
C PHE A 62 -5.29 7.64 -19.03
N GLY A 63 -4.94 7.29 -20.27
CA GLY A 63 -5.88 6.67 -21.21
C GLY A 63 -6.37 5.26 -20.83
N GLY A 64 -5.78 4.63 -19.82
CA GLY A 64 -6.28 3.39 -19.22
C GLY A 64 -7.40 3.57 -18.19
N LEU A 65 -7.80 4.81 -17.91
CA LEU A 65 -8.89 5.14 -16.99
C LEU A 65 -10.15 5.53 -17.75
N ASP A 66 -11.32 5.19 -17.21
CA ASP A 66 -12.58 5.78 -17.68
C ASP A 66 -12.82 7.20 -17.14
N ASP A 67 -13.85 7.87 -17.66
CA ASP A 67 -14.18 9.26 -17.30
C ASP A 67 -14.46 9.44 -15.79
N ASP A 68 -15.10 8.45 -15.16
CA ASP A 68 -15.44 8.50 -13.73
C ASP A 68 -14.20 8.25 -12.86
N GLU A 69 -13.35 7.30 -13.25
CA GLU A 69 -12.06 7.01 -12.63
C GLU A 69 -11.12 8.22 -12.70
N TYR A 70 -11.01 8.85 -13.88
CA TYR A 70 -10.19 10.05 -14.07
C TYR A 70 -10.70 11.23 -13.23
N ALA A 71 -12.03 11.45 -13.18
CA ALA A 71 -12.62 12.45 -12.32
C ALA A 71 -12.31 12.17 -10.83
N GLY A 72 -12.36 10.90 -10.41
CA GLY A 72 -12.03 10.49 -9.05
C GLY A 72 -10.59 10.81 -8.64
N LEU A 73 -9.64 10.85 -9.57
CA LEU A 73 -8.27 11.30 -9.26
C LEU A 73 -8.21 12.76 -8.86
N GLN A 74 -9.06 13.61 -9.43
CA GLN A 74 -9.10 15.05 -9.15
C GLN A 74 -9.69 15.35 -7.76
N ASP A 75 -10.46 14.40 -7.20
CA ASP A 75 -11.03 14.48 -5.86
C ASP A 75 -10.07 14.01 -4.75
N LEU A 76 -8.89 13.51 -5.11
CA LEU A 76 -7.86 13.11 -4.15
C LEU A 76 -7.30 14.32 -3.38
N PRO A 77 -6.70 14.09 -2.19
CA PRO A 77 -5.95 15.14 -1.50
C PRO A 77 -4.91 15.81 -2.41
N GLU A 78 -4.73 17.13 -2.27
CA GLU A 78 -3.88 17.95 -3.14
C GLU A 78 -2.45 17.39 -3.29
N ASP A 79 -1.85 16.92 -2.19
CA ASP A 79 -0.51 16.34 -2.20
C ASP A 79 -0.44 15.05 -3.05
N SER A 80 -1.49 14.22 -3.00
CA SER A 80 -1.58 12.98 -3.79
C SER A 80 -1.70 13.28 -5.28
N TYR A 81 -2.61 14.18 -5.65
CA TYR A 81 -2.80 14.57 -7.05
C TYR A 81 -1.56 15.28 -7.61
N THR A 82 -0.89 16.11 -6.79
CA THR A 82 0.39 16.73 -7.16
C THR A 82 1.46 15.66 -7.44
N GLY A 83 1.54 14.61 -6.62
CA GLY A 83 2.44 13.48 -6.87
C GLY A 83 2.16 12.76 -8.19
N ILE A 84 0.88 12.51 -8.50
CA ILE A 84 0.46 11.94 -9.80
C ILE A 84 0.92 12.82 -10.95
N MET A 85 0.71 14.14 -10.85
CA MET A 85 1.13 15.06 -11.90
C MET A 85 2.65 15.14 -12.08
N ILE A 86 3.44 15.05 -11.01
CA ILE A 86 4.91 14.96 -11.11
C ILE A 86 5.31 13.74 -11.95
N ASN A 87 4.69 12.59 -11.67
CA ASN A 87 4.96 11.35 -12.39
C ASN A 87 4.51 11.43 -13.87
N ALA A 88 3.33 12.00 -14.13
CA ALA A 88 2.83 12.23 -15.49
C ALA A 88 3.74 13.16 -16.29
N MET A 89 4.25 14.23 -15.67
CA MET A 89 5.18 15.16 -16.34
C MET A 89 6.52 14.50 -16.65
N GLU A 90 7.11 13.74 -15.71
CA GLU A 90 8.36 13.04 -15.98
C GLU A 90 8.18 11.99 -17.10
N TRP A 91 7.08 11.23 -17.06
CA TRP A 91 6.72 10.28 -18.10
C TRP A 91 6.60 10.96 -19.48
N LEU A 92 5.88 12.08 -19.57
CA LEU A 92 5.74 12.83 -20.82
C LEU A 92 7.09 13.28 -21.37
N LEU A 93 7.99 13.78 -20.51
CA LEU A 93 9.33 14.20 -20.94
C LEU A 93 10.20 13.03 -21.41
N ALA A 94 10.13 11.89 -20.72
CA ALA A 94 11.00 10.74 -20.94
C ALA A 94 10.54 9.84 -22.11
N ASP A 95 9.23 9.70 -22.29
CA ASP A 95 8.61 8.66 -23.10
C ASP A 95 7.44 9.15 -23.97
N GLY A 96 6.87 10.31 -23.68
CA GLY A 96 5.72 10.83 -24.44
C GLY A 96 5.98 11.10 -25.91
N VAL A 97 4.92 10.98 -26.71
CA VAL A 97 4.92 11.19 -28.16
C VAL A 97 3.84 12.21 -28.52
N LEU A 98 4.19 13.26 -29.25
CA LEU A 98 3.22 14.25 -29.71
C LEU A 98 2.87 14.03 -31.18
N THR A 99 1.57 13.95 -31.47
CA THR A 99 1.06 13.93 -32.85
C THR A 99 0.90 15.36 -33.38
N LEU A 100 1.78 15.75 -34.30
CA LEU A 100 1.79 17.09 -34.92
C LEU A 100 1.61 16.97 -36.42
N LYS A 101 0.47 17.46 -36.95
CA LYS A 101 0.14 17.37 -38.39
C LYS A 101 0.28 15.93 -38.94
N ASP A 102 -0.36 14.99 -38.25
CA ASP A 102 -0.40 13.56 -38.60
C ASP A 102 0.99 12.87 -38.61
N GLN A 103 1.93 13.39 -37.83
CA GLN A 103 3.26 12.82 -37.63
C GLN A 103 3.62 12.81 -36.16
N ASP A 104 4.24 11.71 -35.73
CA ASP A 104 4.60 11.48 -34.34
C ASP A 104 6.01 11.98 -34.05
N TYR A 105 6.14 12.74 -32.97
CA TYR A 105 7.41 13.29 -32.49
C TYR A 105 7.62 12.93 -31.04
N ARG A 106 8.72 12.23 -30.72
CA ARG A 106 9.10 12.01 -29.32
C ARG A 106 9.36 13.35 -28.65
N VAL A 107 8.80 13.55 -27.46
CA VAL A 107 9.02 14.76 -26.66
C VAL A 107 10.52 14.99 -26.42
N ALA A 108 11.27 13.92 -26.17
CA ALA A 108 12.72 13.95 -26.03
C ALA A 108 13.43 14.60 -27.23
N ASP A 109 13.01 14.28 -28.46
CA ASP A 109 13.62 14.81 -29.69
C ASP A 109 13.28 16.28 -29.90
N LEU A 110 12.08 16.73 -29.48
CA LEU A 110 11.68 18.13 -29.52
C LEU A 110 12.49 18.97 -28.51
N LEU A 111 12.74 18.43 -27.32
CA LEU A 111 13.50 19.10 -26.26
C LEU A 111 14.99 19.18 -26.56
N LEU A 112 15.58 18.07 -27.04
CA LEU A 112 17.01 17.96 -27.27
C LEU A 112 17.42 18.36 -28.70
N GLY A 113 16.45 18.46 -29.61
CA GLY A 113 16.65 18.82 -31.01
C GLY A 113 16.77 20.32 -31.27
N LYS A 114 16.85 20.67 -32.56
CA LYS A 114 16.94 22.07 -33.00
C LYS A 114 15.64 22.81 -32.67
N GLY A 115 15.77 23.96 -32.00
CA GLY A 115 14.63 24.81 -31.65
C GLY A 115 13.99 24.51 -30.28
N GLY A 116 14.55 23.53 -29.54
CA GLY A 116 14.25 23.22 -28.14
C GLY A 116 14.58 24.36 -27.16
N PRO A 117 14.34 24.16 -25.85
CA PRO A 117 14.66 25.16 -24.82
C PRO A 117 16.17 25.48 -24.77
N LEU A 118 16.49 26.67 -24.26
CA LEU A 118 17.88 27.03 -23.95
C LEU A 118 18.28 26.32 -22.65
N LEU A 119 19.12 25.30 -22.76
CA LEU A 119 19.61 24.49 -21.66
C LEU A 119 21.10 24.72 -21.44
N SER A 120 21.53 24.74 -20.18
CA SER A 120 22.94 24.57 -19.84
C SER A 120 23.43 23.18 -20.26
N ALA A 121 24.75 22.96 -20.28
CA ALA A 121 25.32 21.65 -20.57
C ALA A 121 24.83 20.58 -19.56
N GLU A 122 24.74 20.95 -18.28
CA GLU A 122 24.27 20.06 -17.20
C GLU A 122 22.78 19.74 -17.34
N GLN A 123 21.95 20.75 -17.66
CA GLN A 123 20.51 20.56 -17.89
C GLN A 123 20.24 19.66 -19.10
N ARG A 124 20.99 19.88 -20.18
CA ARG A 124 20.90 19.03 -21.38
C ARG A 124 21.30 17.59 -21.06
N GLN A 125 22.43 17.40 -20.38
CA GLN A 125 22.90 16.07 -20.01
C GLN A 125 21.91 15.34 -19.08
N TRP A 126 21.26 16.06 -18.17
CA TRP A 126 20.21 15.50 -17.32
C TRP A 126 19.03 14.98 -18.15
N LEU A 127 18.51 15.78 -19.08
CA LEU A 127 17.40 15.35 -19.95
C LEU A 127 17.82 14.20 -20.88
N GLU A 128 19.04 14.22 -21.43
CA GLU A 128 19.58 13.10 -22.23
C GLU A 128 19.63 11.78 -21.42
N ARG A 129 19.99 11.84 -20.13
CA ARG A 129 19.96 10.65 -19.26
C ARG A 129 18.52 10.24 -18.95
N LEU A 130 17.67 11.19 -18.56
CA LEU A 130 16.28 10.92 -18.19
C LEU A 130 15.52 10.20 -19.32
N THR A 131 15.68 10.66 -20.56
CA THR A 131 14.97 10.11 -21.73
C THR A 131 15.56 8.80 -22.24
N ALA A 132 16.80 8.46 -21.88
CA ALA A 132 17.44 7.21 -22.26
C ALA A 132 17.19 6.07 -21.27
N LEU A 133 16.89 6.39 -20.00
CA LEU A 133 16.79 5.38 -18.93
C LEU A 133 15.38 4.78 -18.84
N PRO A 134 15.26 3.44 -18.68
CA PRO A 134 13.97 2.79 -18.53
C PRO A 134 13.38 3.01 -17.13
N LEU A 135 12.05 3.09 -17.05
CA LEU A 135 11.31 2.95 -15.80
C LEU A 135 11.32 1.48 -15.40
N ARG A 136 11.65 1.16 -14.15
CA ARG A 136 11.72 -0.25 -13.69
C ARG A 136 11.21 -0.42 -12.29
N LEU A 137 10.73 -1.63 -11.98
CA LEU A 137 10.24 -2.02 -10.67
C LEU A 137 11.38 -2.60 -9.82
N TYR A 138 11.51 -2.09 -8.60
CA TYR A 138 12.55 -2.45 -7.64
C TYR A 138 11.97 -2.85 -6.29
N GLU A 139 12.63 -3.79 -5.62
CA GLU A 139 12.46 -4.09 -4.21
C GLU A 139 13.52 -3.38 -3.38
N ILE A 140 13.12 -2.70 -2.30
CA ILE A 140 14.05 -2.08 -1.36
C ILE A 140 14.65 -3.14 -0.45
N VAL A 141 15.90 -3.54 -0.67
CA VAL A 141 16.56 -4.59 0.15
C VAL A 141 17.27 -4.03 1.38
N ALA A 142 17.61 -2.75 1.40
CA ALA A 142 18.18 -2.05 2.57
C ALA A 142 17.85 -0.56 2.57
N VAL A 143 17.70 0.01 3.77
CA VAL A 143 17.38 1.43 4.00
C VAL A 143 18.35 2.03 5.00
N VAL A 144 18.89 3.20 4.68
CA VAL A 144 19.54 4.08 5.66
C VAL A 144 18.75 5.38 5.72
N PRO A 145 17.91 5.59 6.75
CA PRO A 145 17.00 6.73 6.81
C PRO A 145 17.70 8.07 6.65
N GLY A 146 17.16 8.91 5.77
CA GLY A 146 17.70 10.24 5.47
C GLY A 146 18.95 10.24 4.58
N LYS A 147 19.34 9.10 4.01
CA LYS A 147 20.60 8.97 3.26
C LYS A 147 20.48 8.19 1.95
N CYS A 148 20.06 6.93 2.00
CA CYS A 148 20.11 6.06 0.83
C CYS A 148 19.18 4.85 0.92
N LEU A 149 18.90 4.28 -0.26
CA LEU A 149 18.18 3.03 -0.46
C LEU A 149 19.09 2.07 -1.24
N THR A 150 18.97 0.77 -1.00
CA THR A 150 19.55 -0.26 -1.87
C THR A 150 18.41 -0.97 -2.58
N LEU A 151 18.42 -0.92 -3.92
CA LEU A 151 17.32 -1.34 -4.78
C LEU A 151 17.73 -2.58 -5.58
N ARG A 152 16.95 -3.65 -5.51
CA ARG A 152 17.10 -4.86 -6.35
C ARG A 152 16.05 -4.82 -7.46
N ASP A 153 16.47 -4.99 -8.71
CA ASP A 153 15.54 -5.09 -9.85
C ASP A 153 14.68 -6.35 -9.68
N VAL A 154 13.35 -6.19 -9.77
CA VAL A 154 12.42 -7.31 -9.54
C VAL A 154 12.33 -8.21 -10.77
N MET A 155 12.42 -7.64 -11.97
CA MET A 155 12.35 -8.39 -13.22
C MET A 155 13.70 -9.00 -13.59
N LEU A 156 14.80 -8.45 -13.05
CA LEU A 156 16.17 -8.89 -13.31
C LEU A 156 16.94 -9.13 -11.99
N PRO A 157 16.51 -10.12 -11.19
CA PRO A 157 17.05 -10.35 -9.85
C PRO A 157 18.54 -10.77 -9.84
N GLU A 158 19.08 -11.20 -10.97
CA GLU A 158 20.49 -11.52 -11.17
C GLU A 158 21.39 -10.28 -11.23
N ARG A 159 20.82 -9.09 -11.49
CA ARG A 159 21.58 -7.83 -11.47
C ARG A 159 21.91 -7.47 -10.02
N PRO A 160 23.14 -6.95 -9.76
CA PRO A 160 23.52 -6.54 -8.42
C PRO A 160 22.62 -5.40 -7.95
N PRO A 161 22.18 -5.40 -6.67
CA PRO A 161 21.42 -4.28 -6.12
C PRO A 161 22.18 -2.96 -6.23
N VAL A 162 21.45 -1.88 -6.52
CA VAL A 162 22.01 -0.54 -6.75
C VAL A 162 21.81 0.33 -5.51
N LEU A 163 22.90 0.93 -5.01
CA LEU A 163 22.84 1.91 -3.93
C LEU A 163 22.51 3.29 -4.50
N VAL A 164 21.31 3.78 -4.20
CA VAL A 164 20.85 5.11 -4.62
C VAL A 164 20.88 6.09 -3.46
N GLN A 165 21.39 7.30 -3.70
CA GLN A 165 21.28 8.40 -2.75
C GLN A 165 19.86 8.94 -2.82
N GLU A 166 19.10 8.70 -1.75
CA GLU A 166 17.81 9.33 -1.56
C GLU A 166 17.65 9.68 -0.08
N LYS A 167 17.47 10.96 0.20
CA LYS A 167 17.26 11.51 1.53
C LYS A 167 15.80 11.49 1.95
N SER A 168 14.87 11.94 1.11
CA SER A 168 13.49 12.17 1.54
C SER A 168 12.72 10.85 1.60
N GLY A 169 12.71 10.10 0.50
CA GLY A 169 12.06 8.80 0.37
C GLY A 169 12.60 7.76 1.36
N SER A 170 13.90 7.81 1.70
CA SER A 170 14.47 6.86 2.67
C SER A 170 14.02 7.07 4.12
N GLN A 171 13.41 8.21 4.47
CA GLN A 171 12.90 8.42 5.83
C GLN A 171 11.68 7.55 6.14
N GLN A 172 10.85 7.27 5.13
CA GLN A 172 9.59 6.56 5.29
C GLN A 172 9.61 5.16 4.65
N ALA A 173 10.58 4.90 3.77
CA ALA A 173 10.79 3.60 3.16
C ALA A 173 11.11 2.50 4.18
N ASN A 174 10.66 1.30 3.86
CA ASN A 174 10.87 0.09 4.63
C ASN A 174 11.50 -0.98 3.73
N ARG A 175 12.21 -1.91 4.35
CA ARG A 175 12.72 -3.08 3.64
C ARG A 175 11.54 -3.84 3.03
N TYR A 176 11.71 -4.28 1.78
CA TYR A 176 10.76 -4.95 0.91
C TYR A 176 9.63 -4.10 0.32
N ASP A 177 9.61 -2.78 0.54
CA ASP A 177 8.76 -1.89 -0.24
C ASP A 177 9.05 -2.09 -1.75
N LEU A 178 8.01 -2.03 -2.57
CA LEU A 178 8.10 -2.06 -4.02
C LEU A 178 7.94 -0.64 -4.56
N ILE A 179 8.93 -0.21 -5.33
CA ILE A 179 8.90 1.10 -5.99
C ILE A 179 9.30 0.93 -7.45
N ALA A 180 8.64 1.64 -8.36
CA ALA A 180 9.18 1.86 -9.69
C ALA A 180 9.76 3.26 -9.83
N ALA A 181 10.91 3.36 -10.49
CA ALA A 181 11.62 4.62 -10.70
C ALA A 181 12.63 4.50 -11.85
N ARG A 182 13.14 5.63 -12.34
CA ARG A 182 14.36 5.66 -13.16
C ARG A 182 15.56 5.93 -12.27
N ILE A 183 16.59 5.07 -12.37
CA ILE A 183 17.84 5.24 -11.64
C ILE A 183 18.84 5.99 -12.53
N VAL A 184 19.17 7.22 -12.17
CA VAL A 184 20.07 8.10 -12.92
C VAL A 184 21.52 7.93 -12.43
N PRO A 185 22.46 7.50 -13.29
CA PRO A 185 23.86 7.38 -12.91
C PRO A 185 24.57 8.73 -12.89
N PHE A 186 25.46 8.90 -11.90
CA PHE A 186 26.46 9.96 -11.81
C PHE A 186 27.85 9.34 -11.60
N ASP A 187 28.90 10.12 -11.84
CA ASP A 187 30.30 9.65 -11.80
C ASP A 187 30.69 8.93 -10.48
N ALA A 188 30.02 9.24 -9.37
CA ALA A 188 30.35 8.70 -8.06
C ALA A 188 29.18 8.00 -7.34
N HIS A 189 27.95 8.08 -7.85
CA HIS A 189 26.75 7.57 -7.17
C HIS A 189 25.56 7.48 -8.13
N PHE A 190 24.45 6.91 -7.65
CA PHE A 190 23.17 6.88 -8.35
C PHE A 190 22.14 7.71 -7.59
N GLU A 191 21.22 8.33 -8.31
CA GLU A 191 20.06 9.06 -7.76
C GLU A 191 18.78 8.57 -8.45
N LEU A 192 17.62 8.86 -7.86
CA LEU A 192 16.33 8.68 -8.55
C LEU A 192 16.02 9.93 -9.39
N SER A 193 15.30 9.75 -10.50
CA SER A 193 14.90 10.86 -11.39
C SER A 193 14.01 11.90 -10.71
N GLY A 194 13.19 11.47 -9.76
CA GLY A 194 12.26 12.31 -9.00
C GLY A 194 10.85 11.74 -8.98
N ALA A 195 10.39 11.14 -10.08
CA ALA A 195 9.16 10.35 -10.10
C ALA A 195 9.39 8.96 -9.48
N VAL A 196 8.54 8.62 -8.52
CA VAL A 196 8.54 7.32 -7.84
C VAL A 196 7.11 6.80 -7.78
N TYR A 197 6.92 5.56 -8.19
CA TYR A 197 5.64 4.86 -8.21
C TYR A 197 5.67 3.81 -7.11
N SER A 198 5.02 4.07 -5.98
CA SER A 198 4.99 3.13 -4.84
C SER A 198 3.87 2.12 -5.02
N PHE A 199 4.19 0.83 -4.87
CA PHE A 199 3.23 -0.27 -4.98
C PHE A 199 3.07 -1.00 -3.65
N PRO A 200 1.84 -1.12 -3.11
CA PRO A 200 1.58 -2.06 -2.04
C PRO A 200 1.87 -3.48 -2.52
N ARG A 201 2.79 -4.18 -1.84
CA ARG A 201 3.21 -5.54 -2.22
C ARG A 201 2.06 -6.54 -2.35
N GLN A 202 0.99 -6.35 -1.58
CA GLN A 202 -0.21 -7.20 -1.63
C GLN A 202 -1.08 -6.97 -2.87
N GLN A 203 -0.92 -5.84 -3.56
CA GLN A 203 -1.69 -5.43 -4.72
C GLN A 203 -0.84 -5.39 -6.00
N SER A 204 0.40 -5.87 -5.96
CA SER A 204 1.32 -5.82 -7.10
C SER A 204 1.33 -7.09 -7.94
N TRP A 205 0.49 -8.08 -7.66
CA TRP A 205 0.54 -9.37 -8.36
C TRP A 205 0.21 -9.23 -9.85
N ASP A 206 -0.91 -8.57 -10.17
CA ASP A 206 -1.34 -8.32 -11.56
C ASP A 206 -0.24 -7.59 -12.34
N LEU A 207 0.39 -6.57 -11.73
CA LEU A 207 1.53 -5.85 -12.31
C LEU A 207 2.72 -6.78 -12.60
N LEU A 208 3.06 -7.66 -11.66
CA LEU A 208 4.23 -8.54 -11.81
C LEU A 208 3.99 -9.59 -12.90
N GLU A 209 2.78 -10.14 -12.96
CA GLU A 209 2.37 -11.12 -13.96
C GLU A 209 2.39 -10.49 -15.35
N GLU A 210 1.77 -9.33 -15.54
CA GLU A 210 1.75 -8.62 -16.83
C GLU A 210 3.16 -8.19 -17.27
N LEU A 211 3.99 -7.64 -16.36
CA LEU A 211 5.37 -7.31 -16.69
C LEU A 211 6.18 -8.54 -17.10
N LYS A 212 5.97 -9.68 -16.45
CA LYS A 212 6.70 -10.91 -16.76
C LYS A 212 6.31 -11.44 -18.14
N ASP A 213 5.02 -11.44 -18.45
CA ASP A 213 4.49 -11.94 -19.72
C ASP A 213 4.92 -11.04 -20.89
N GLU A 214 4.78 -9.73 -20.74
CA GLU A 214 5.10 -8.77 -21.82
C GLU A 214 6.63 -8.63 -22.05
N LEU A 215 7.45 -8.84 -21.02
CA LEU A 215 8.91 -8.83 -21.15
C LEU A 215 9.50 -10.18 -21.57
N GLU A 216 8.69 -11.24 -21.73
CA GLU A 216 9.21 -12.56 -22.09
C GLU A 216 9.91 -12.53 -23.47
N GLY A 217 11.19 -12.90 -23.48
CA GLY A 217 12.00 -12.91 -24.71
C GLY A 217 12.42 -11.53 -25.24
N VAL A 218 12.07 -10.44 -24.54
CA VAL A 218 12.49 -9.08 -24.87
C VAL A 218 13.84 -8.78 -24.21
N ASP A 219 14.78 -8.18 -24.95
CA ASP A 219 16.02 -7.68 -24.36
C ASP A 219 15.69 -6.58 -23.33
N PRO A 220 16.01 -6.75 -22.03
CA PRO A 220 15.61 -5.82 -20.98
C PRO A 220 16.17 -4.40 -21.12
N ASP A 221 17.24 -4.22 -21.88
CA ASP A 221 17.87 -2.92 -22.12
C ASP A 221 17.49 -2.32 -23.50
N SER A 222 16.53 -2.95 -24.21
CA SER A 222 16.03 -2.47 -25.50
C SER A 222 15.01 -1.31 -25.38
N ALA A 223 14.79 -0.59 -26.49
CA ALA A 223 13.74 0.43 -26.57
C ALA A 223 12.34 -0.15 -26.34
N LEU A 224 12.09 -1.38 -26.81
CA LEU A 224 10.81 -2.07 -26.61
C LEU A 224 10.54 -2.36 -25.13
N ALA A 225 11.54 -2.86 -24.38
CA ALA A 225 11.38 -3.06 -22.94
C ALA A 225 11.11 -1.76 -22.19
N LYS A 226 11.73 -0.65 -22.62
CA LYS A 226 11.43 0.69 -22.09
C LYS A 226 10.00 1.12 -22.38
N GLU A 227 9.50 0.92 -23.60
CA GLU A 227 8.12 1.23 -23.97
C GLU A 227 7.11 0.42 -23.15
N ILE A 228 7.32 -0.91 -23.06
CA ILE A 228 6.48 -1.82 -22.26
C ILE A 228 6.40 -1.37 -20.80
N THR A 229 7.56 -1.17 -20.15
CA THR A 229 7.60 -0.75 -18.75
C THR A 229 7.04 0.66 -18.53
N SER A 230 7.22 1.56 -19.49
CA SER A 230 6.67 2.92 -19.44
C SER A 230 5.15 2.97 -19.62
N ALA A 231 4.52 1.93 -20.18
CA ALA A 231 3.07 1.83 -20.29
C ALA A 231 2.46 1.09 -19.08
N ILE A 232 2.97 -0.10 -18.76
CA ILE A 232 2.37 -1.01 -17.77
C ILE A 232 2.49 -0.45 -16.35
N ILE A 233 3.66 0.10 -15.98
CA ILE A 233 3.90 0.56 -14.60
C ILE A 233 2.97 1.73 -14.23
N PRO A 234 2.87 2.82 -15.02
CA PRO A 234 1.93 3.90 -14.69
C PRO A 234 0.48 3.44 -14.67
N PHE A 235 0.06 2.58 -15.60
CA PHE A 235 -1.30 2.05 -15.65
C PHE A 235 -1.69 1.36 -14.33
N HIS A 236 -0.92 0.36 -13.91
CA HIS A 236 -1.18 -0.35 -12.64
C HIS A 236 -1.07 0.56 -11.43
N TRP A 237 -0.19 1.57 -11.47
CA TRP A 237 -0.06 2.52 -10.38
C TRP A 237 -1.30 3.41 -10.23
N LEU A 238 -1.86 3.91 -11.34
CA LEU A 238 -3.08 4.71 -11.34
C LEU A 238 -4.28 3.92 -10.84
N GLN A 239 -4.35 2.62 -11.18
CA GLN A 239 -5.39 1.72 -10.70
C GLN A 239 -5.45 1.61 -9.17
N LEU A 240 -4.34 1.84 -8.45
CA LEU A 240 -4.33 1.87 -6.98
C LEU A 240 -5.16 3.01 -6.37
N PHE A 241 -5.40 4.09 -7.13
CA PHE A 241 -6.13 5.25 -6.66
C PHE A 241 -7.63 5.18 -6.99
N VAL A 242 -7.98 4.49 -8.07
CA VAL A 242 -9.36 4.45 -8.59
C VAL A 242 -10.08 3.15 -8.28
N ARG A 243 -9.36 2.03 -8.11
CA ARG A 243 -9.99 0.78 -7.70
C ARG A 243 -10.48 0.91 -6.27
N ALA A 244 -11.80 0.86 -6.10
CA ALA A 244 -12.41 0.78 -4.79
C ALA A 244 -11.85 -0.45 -4.06
N PHE A 245 -11.28 -0.25 -2.87
CA PHE A 245 -10.92 -1.37 -2.00
C PHE A 245 -12.20 -2.14 -1.65
N GLU A 246 -12.41 -3.27 -2.32
CA GLU A 246 -13.47 -4.19 -1.95
C GLU A 246 -13.03 -4.93 -0.69
N MET A 247 -13.53 -4.48 0.46
CA MET A 247 -13.44 -5.27 1.68
C MET A 247 -14.00 -6.67 1.36
N PRO A 248 -13.19 -7.73 1.49
CA PRO A 248 -13.71 -9.07 1.29
C PRO A 248 -14.90 -9.28 2.24
N PRO A 249 -15.95 -10.00 1.78
CA PRO A 249 -17.12 -10.23 2.61
C PRO A 249 -16.69 -10.91 3.90
N VAL A 250 -16.83 -10.21 5.02
CA VAL A 250 -16.60 -10.80 6.33
C VAL A 250 -17.80 -11.68 6.63
N VAL A 251 -17.55 -12.97 6.82
CA VAL A 251 -18.59 -13.96 7.14
C VAL A 251 -18.52 -14.35 8.61
N ASP A 252 -19.66 -14.60 9.25
CA ASP A 252 -19.68 -15.24 10.55
C ASP A 252 -19.25 -16.70 10.42
N HIS A 253 -18.35 -17.12 11.30
CA HIS A 253 -17.79 -18.47 11.26
C HIS A 253 -18.83 -19.56 11.58
N VAL A 254 -19.90 -19.24 12.31
CA VAL A 254 -20.90 -20.23 12.74
C VAL A 254 -22.05 -20.32 11.75
N THR A 255 -22.63 -19.19 11.35
CA THR A 255 -23.75 -19.21 10.41
C THR A 255 -23.30 -19.30 8.95
N GLY A 256 -22.06 -18.91 8.63
CA GLY A 256 -21.55 -18.79 7.26
C GLY A 256 -22.14 -17.61 6.48
N GLU A 257 -22.99 -16.79 7.11
CA GLU A 257 -23.58 -15.60 6.48
C GLU A 257 -22.62 -14.42 6.51
N SER A 258 -22.67 -13.58 5.48
CA SER A 258 -22.03 -12.26 5.51
C SER A 258 -22.53 -11.45 6.70
N LEU A 259 -21.62 -10.72 7.35
CA LEU A 259 -21.98 -9.86 8.46
C LEU A 259 -23.02 -8.83 8.02
N LEU A 260 -24.12 -8.78 8.77
CA LEU A 260 -25.20 -7.81 8.64
C LEU A 260 -25.59 -7.40 10.06
N PHE A 261 -25.33 -6.15 10.41
CA PHE A 261 -25.67 -5.66 11.75
C PHE A 261 -27.16 -5.38 11.80
N VAL A 262 -27.88 -6.22 12.53
CA VAL A 262 -29.32 -6.08 12.77
C VAL A 262 -29.51 -5.56 14.19
N THR A 263 -30.25 -4.47 14.35
CA THR A 263 -30.57 -3.93 15.68
C THR A 263 -32.09 -3.84 15.86
N ASP A 264 -32.61 -4.58 16.82
CA ASP A 264 -34.00 -4.46 17.26
C ASP A 264 -34.10 -3.48 18.43
N HIS A 265 -35.00 -2.51 18.29
CA HIS A 265 -35.28 -1.52 19.32
C HIS A 265 -36.53 -1.92 20.09
N TYR A 266 -36.41 -1.91 21.42
CA TYR A 266 -37.53 -2.17 22.31
C TYR A 266 -37.73 -1.01 23.28
N ARG A 267 -38.99 -0.80 23.68
CA ARG A 267 -39.36 -0.03 24.86
C ARG A 267 -39.40 -0.97 26.06
N VAL A 268 -38.81 -0.58 27.17
CA VAL A 268 -38.89 -1.31 28.44
C VAL A 268 -40.13 -0.85 29.20
N LEU A 269 -40.99 -1.80 29.56
CA LEU A 269 -42.22 -1.59 30.33
C LEU A 269 -42.02 -1.91 31.82
N GLY A 270 -41.05 -2.74 32.16
CA GLY A 270 -40.67 -3.04 33.54
C GLY A 270 -39.22 -3.53 33.65
N TRP A 271 -38.35 -2.71 34.22
CA TRP A 271 -36.91 -2.99 34.33
C TRP A 271 -36.62 -4.19 35.25
N ASP A 272 -37.22 -4.23 36.43
CA ASP A 272 -36.99 -5.33 37.38
C ASP A 272 -37.42 -6.69 36.79
N ALA A 273 -38.55 -6.70 36.08
CA ALA A 273 -39.05 -7.89 35.41
C ALA A 273 -38.15 -8.33 34.23
N LEU A 274 -37.62 -7.37 33.47
CA LEU A 274 -36.68 -7.63 32.38
C LEU A 274 -35.34 -8.18 32.90
N ASP A 275 -34.75 -7.53 33.90
CA ASP A 275 -33.47 -7.95 34.51
C ASP A 275 -33.59 -9.33 35.14
N GLN A 276 -34.67 -9.59 35.88
CA GLN A 276 -34.93 -10.90 36.47
C GLN A 276 -35.10 -11.99 35.39
N ALA A 277 -35.84 -11.70 34.32
CA ALA A 277 -36.07 -12.65 33.23
C ALA A 277 -34.78 -13.00 32.49
N LEU A 278 -33.95 -12.00 32.16
CA LEU A 278 -32.67 -12.21 31.49
C LEU A 278 -31.64 -12.91 32.38
N THR A 279 -31.51 -12.50 33.64
CA THR A 279 -30.58 -13.12 34.60
C THR A 279 -30.94 -14.56 34.93
N SER A 280 -32.21 -14.95 34.79
CA SER A 280 -32.66 -16.33 35.00
C SER A 280 -32.40 -17.26 33.81
N ALA A 281 -32.03 -16.73 32.64
CA ALA A 281 -31.73 -17.53 31.46
C ALA A 281 -30.30 -18.11 31.54
N ALA A 282 -30.17 -19.43 31.38
CA ALA A 282 -28.91 -20.14 31.57
C ALA A 282 -27.81 -19.77 30.56
N ASP A 283 -28.21 -19.26 29.40
CA ASP A 283 -27.34 -18.87 28.28
C ASP A 283 -27.11 -17.35 28.22
N ILE A 284 -27.42 -16.61 29.29
CA ILE A 284 -27.22 -15.16 29.40
C ILE A 284 -26.15 -14.83 30.42
N GLU A 285 -25.23 -13.94 30.02
CA GLU A 285 -24.28 -13.28 30.90
C GLU A 285 -24.53 -11.77 30.90
N GLY A 286 -24.17 -11.10 32.00
CA GLY A 286 -24.27 -9.65 32.14
C GLY A 286 -25.37 -9.20 33.09
N ASN A 287 -25.67 -7.91 33.08
CA ASN A 287 -26.61 -7.26 33.98
C ASN A 287 -27.11 -5.92 33.40
N CYS A 288 -27.97 -5.23 34.14
CA CYS A 288 -28.54 -3.96 33.70
C CYS A 288 -27.52 -2.81 33.51
N ASP A 289 -26.37 -2.84 34.19
CA ASP A 289 -25.34 -1.80 34.09
C ASP A 289 -24.44 -2.02 32.86
N ALA A 290 -24.00 -3.26 32.62
CA ALA A 290 -23.10 -3.63 31.54
C ALA A 290 -23.82 -4.05 30.24
N GLY A 291 -25.12 -4.28 30.33
CA GLY A 291 -25.89 -4.99 29.30
C GLY A 291 -25.76 -6.51 29.45
N TRP A 292 -26.54 -7.23 28.63
CA TRP A 292 -26.57 -8.69 28.61
C TRP A 292 -26.05 -9.22 27.28
N SER A 293 -25.57 -10.46 27.27
CA SER A 293 -25.13 -11.16 26.07
C SER A 293 -25.57 -12.61 26.14
N ARG A 294 -26.15 -13.10 25.04
CA ARG A 294 -26.48 -14.52 24.93
C ARG A 294 -25.28 -15.28 24.38
N ILE A 295 -24.79 -16.22 25.15
CA ILE A 295 -23.58 -16.99 24.83
C ILE A 295 -23.89 -18.45 24.52
N PHE A 296 -23.04 -19.07 23.72
CA PHE A 296 -23.07 -20.50 23.45
C PHE A 296 -21.65 -21.01 23.21
N VAL A 297 -21.45 -22.32 23.36
CA VAL A 297 -20.17 -22.98 23.05
C VAL A 297 -20.27 -23.58 21.66
N GLY A 298 -19.40 -23.16 20.74
CA GLY A 298 -19.33 -23.69 19.39
C GLY A 298 -18.76 -25.12 19.35
N GLU A 299 -18.86 -25.79 18.19
CA GLU A 299 -18.28 -27.13 17.98
C GLU A 299 -16.75 -27.15 18.18
N ASP A 300 -16.10 -26.00 17.99
CA ASP A 300 -14.68 -25.75 18.23
C ASP A 300 -14.33 -25.58 19.72
N GLY A 301 -15.32 -25.67 20.62
CA GLY A 301 -15.15 -25.47 22.06
C GLY A 301 -14.98 -24.01 22.47
N LEU A 302 -15.11 -23.05 21.55
CA LEU A 302 -15.00 -21.62 21.86
C LEU A 302 -16.36 -21.05 22.27
N THR A 303 -16.37 -20.23 23.31
CA THR A 303 -17.54 -19.45 23.70
C THR A 303 -17.76 -18.31 22.71
N ARG A 304 -18.96 -18.21 22.16
CA ARG A 304 -19.38 -17.24 21.15
C ARG A 304 -20.67 -16.56 21.59
N ARG A 305 -21.01 -15.45 20.93
CA ARG A 305 -22.18 -14.63 21.24
C ARG A 305 -23.13 -14.56 20.04
N SER A 306 -24.40 -14.88 20.27
CA SER A 306 -25.45 -14.77 19.24
C SER A 306 -26.15 -13.42 19.24
N LEU A 307 -26.28 -12.77 20.41
CA LEU A 307 -26.85 -11.42 20.53
C LEU A 307 -26.30 -10.65 21.72
N SER A 308 -26.42 -9.32 21.67
CA SER A 308 -26.10 -8.41 22.77
C SER A 308 -27.28 -7.49 23.06
N ILE A 309 -27.57 -7.22 24.32
CA ILE A 309 -28.66 -6.37 24.77
C ILE A 309 -28.05 -5.19 25.52
N HIS A 310 -28.25 -3.98 25.01
CA HIS A 310 -27.69 -2.76 25.61
C HIS A 310 -28.80 -1.78 25.99
N PRO A 311 -28.78 -1.23 27.22
CA PRO A 311 -29.56 -0.05 27.56
C PRO A 311 -29.25 1.11 26.60
N SER A 312 -30.27 1.87 26.23
CA SER A 312 -30.10 3.07 25.40
C SER A 312 -29.89 4.32 26.26
N LYS A 313 -29.43 5.42 25.64
CA LYS A 313 -29.38 6.74 26.30
C LYS A 313 -30.76 7.20 26.82
N ARG A 314 -31.85 6.69 26.23
CA ARG A 314 -33.21 6.87 26.75
C ARG A 314 -33.53 5.75 27.75
N GLN A 315 -33.90 6.15 28.97
CA GLN A 315 -34.13 5.26 30.11
C GLN A 315 -35.26 4.23 29.91
N ASP A 316 -36.13 4.41 28.92
CA ASP A 316 -37.22 3.48 28.59
C ASP A 316 -36.88 2.58 27.39
N ARG A 317 -35.63 2.49 26.95
CA ARG A 317 -35.26 1.75 25.73
C ARG A 317 -34.04 0.87 25.88
N ILE A 318 -34.08 -0.24 25.15
CA ILE A 318 -32.94 -1.13 24.93
C ILE A 318 -32.75 -1.37 23.43
N LYS A 319 -31.54 -1.80 23.06
CA LYS A 319 -31.16 -2.28 21.74
C LYS A 319 -30.74 -3.74 21.86
N VAL A 320 -31.28 -4.60 21.00
CA VAL A 320 -30.82 -5.98 20.85
C VAL A 320 -30.10 -6.08 19.51
N SER A 321 -28.79 -6.36 19.55
CA SER A 321 -27.92 -6.34 18.38
C SER A 321 -27.46 -7.74 18.00
N TYR A 322 -27.54 -8.01 16.70
CA TYR A 322 -27.10 -9.23 16.02
C TYR A 322 -26.11 -8.87 14.92
N HIS A 323 -25.29 -9.83 14.51
CA HIS A 323 -24.28 -9.62 13.47
C HIS A 323 -24.52 -10.44 12.20
N THR A 324 -25.60 -11.22 12.15
CA THR A 324 -26.11 -11.89 10.95
C THR A 324 -27.63 -11.88 10.92
N GLN A 325 -28.22 -12.14 9.75
CA GLN A 325 -29.67 -12.21 9.57
C GLN A 325 -30.24 -13.42 10.31
N GLN A 326 -29.57 -14.57 10.22
CA GLN A 326 -29.96 -15.79 10.91
C GLN A 326 -30.03 -15.59 12.43
N TYR A 327 -29.02 -14.96 13.05
CA TYR A 327 -29.08 -14.68 14.49
C TYR A 327 -30.23 -13.74 14.85
N ALA A 328 -30.59 -12.80 13.99
CA ALA A 328 -31.69 -11.90 14.24
C ALA A 328 -33.07 -12.58 14.11
N ASP A 329 -33.19 -13.56 13.23
CA ASP A 329 -34.44 -14.28 12.98
C ASP A 329 -34.68 -15.37 14.04
N GLU A 330 -33.62 -15.99 14.55
CA GLU A 330 -33.69 -16.93 15.67
C GLU A 330 -33.73 -16.21 17.03
N GLY A 331 -32.96 -15.14 17.16
CA GLY A 331 -32.75 -14.43 18.42
C GLY A 331 -33.92 -13.55 18.84
N ARG A 332 -34.66 -12.96 17.90
CA ARG A 332 -35.82 -12.11 18.24
C ARG A 332 -36.97 -12.89 18.89
N PRO A 333 -37.48 -14.00 18.32
CA PRO A 333 -38.51 -14.80 18.97
C PRO A 333 -38.07 -15.32 20.33
N TRP A 334 -36.79 -15.72 20.46
CA TRP A 334 -36.21 -16.10 21.74
C TRP A 334 -36.24 -14.94 22.75
N PHE A 335 -35.80 -13.75 22.35
CA PHE A 335 -35.73 -12.59 23.24
C PHE A 335 -37.12 -12.18 23.71
N GLU A 336 -38.12 -12.16 22.82
CA GLU A 336 -39.50 -11.85 23.15
C GLU A 336 -40.12 -12.91 24.08
N ALA A 337 -39.76 -14.19 23.91
CA ALA A 337 -40.20 -15.25 24.81
C ALA A 337 -39.60 -15.13 26.23
N VAL A 338 -38.33 -14.74 26.35
CA VAL A 338 -37.66 -14.54 27.65
C VAL A 338 -38.18 -13.28 28.34
N SER A 339 -38.20 -12.15 27.64
CA SER A 339 -38.57 -10.85 28.21
C SER A 339 -40.08 -10.69 28.43
N GLY A 340 -40.92 -11.45 27.72
CA GLY A 340 -42.37 -11.46 27.89
C GLY A 340 -43.00 -10.08 27.74
N THR A 341 -43.89 -9.72 28.68
CA THR A 341 -44.56 -8.41 28.69
C THR A 341 -43.69 -7.28 29.25
N SER A 342 -42.43 -7.54 29.59
CA SER A 342 -41.51 -6.55 30.17
C SER A 342 -40.98 -5.57 29.12
N VAL A 343 -41.17 -5.87 27.83
CA VAL A 343 -40.74 -5.03 26.71
C VAL A 343 -41.81 -4.95 25.62
N ALA A 344 -41.71 -3.93 24.76
CA ALA A 344 -42.51 -3.79 23.56
C ALA A 344 -41.62 -3.45 22.37
N PHE A 345 -41.71 -4.21 21.28
CA PHE A 345 -40.95 -3.97 20.06
C PHE A 345 -41.32 -2.62 19.44
N ILE A 346 -40.33 -1.89 18.94
CA ILE A 346 -40.49 -0.59 18.27
C ILE A 346 -40.17 -0.71 16.79
N SER A 347 -38.95 -1.13 16.46
CA SER A 347 -38.44 -1.12 15.08
C SER A 347 -37.18 -1.98 14.95
N ARG A 348 -36.89 -2.41 13.71
CA ARG A 348 -35.64 -3.07 13.33
C ARG A 348 -34.84 -2.17 12.40
N GLU A 349 -33.56 -2.06 12.65
CA GLU A 349 -32.58 -1.38 11.82
C GLU A 349 -31.61 -2.41 11.21
N LEU A 350 -31.26 -2.22 9.94
CA LEU A 350 -30.32 -3.07 9.19
C LEU A 350 -29.18 -2.19 8.69
N ALA A 351 -27.95 -2.56 9.03
CA ALA A 351 -26.75 -1.85 8.59
C ALA A 351 -25.72 -2.83 8.02
N ALA A 352 -25.34 -2.61 6.75
CA ALA A 352 -24.22 -3.33 6.15
C ALA A 352 -22.88 -2.81 6.72
N PRO A 353 -21.84 -3.66 6.85
CA PRO A 353 -20.53 -3.26 7.40
C PRO A 353 -19.91 -2.03 6.71
N LYS A 354 -20.03 -1.92 5.38
CA LYS A 354 -19.58 -0.76 4.59
C LYS A 354 -20.25 0.56 5.01
N GLY A 355 -21.55 0.51 5.33
CA GLY A 355 -22.33 1.70 5.71
C GLY A 355 -22.01 2.23 7.11
N MET A 356 -21.51 1.38 8.02
CA MET A 356 -21.06 1.83 9.34
C MET A 356 -19.71 2.52 9.28
N LEU A 357 -18.71 1.98 8.56
CA LEU A 357 -17.39 2.62 8.46
C LEU A 357 -17.46 4.07 7.93
N ALA A 358 -18.40 4.35 7.03
CA ALA A 358 -18.64 5.68 6.49
C ALA A 358 -19.38 6.65 7.46
N ASN A 359 -20.18 6.13 8.39
CA ASN A 359 -21.05 6.91 9.29
C ASN A 359 -20.62 6.87 10.77
N THR A 360 -19.52 6.18 11.11
CA THR A 360 -19.09 6.03 12.51
C THR A 360 -18.34 7.28 12.94
N GLN A 361 -18.96 8.12 13.76
CA GLN A 361 -18.23 9.14 14.51
C GLN A 361 -17.43 8.43 15.62
N PRO A 362 -16.22 8.93 15.99
CA PRO A 362 -15.32 8.28 16.95
C PRO A 362 -15.92 7.95 18.32
N HIS A 363 -17.09 8.51 18.65
CA HIS A 363 -17.77 8.36 19.93
C HIS A 363 -18.83 7.24 20.00
N ASP A 364 -19.14 6.56 18.89
CA ASP A 364 -20.17 5.50 18.85
C ASP A 364 -19.59 4.07 18.82
N ILE A 365 -18.27 3.93 18.92
CA ILE A 365 -17.64 2.63 19.19
C ILE A 365 -17.96 2.29 20.66
N PRO A 366 -18.68 1.20 20.96
CA PRO A 366 -18.87 0.80 22.35
C PRO A 366 -17.50 0.64 22.98
N GLU A 367 -17.31 1.19 24.19
CA GLU A 367 -16.17 0.88 25.04
C GLU A 367 -16.09 -0.64 25.11
N ARG A 368 -15.23 -1.24 24.28
CA ARG A 368 -14.67 -2.55 24.56
C ARG A 368 -14.13 -2.39 25.97
N SER A 369 -14.55 -3.26 26.89
CA SER A 369 -13.87 -3.45 28.17
C SER A 369 -12.39 -3.30 27.90
N GLU A 370 -11.77 -2.27 28.48
CA GLU A 370 -10.39 -1.88 28.15
C GLU A 370 -9.58 -3.18 28.08
N PRO A 371 -9.14 -3.60 26.89
CA PRO A 371 -8.30 -4.77 26.82
C PRO A 371 -7.14 -4.44 27.74
N ILE A 372 -6.92 -5.29 28.76
CA ILE A 372 -5.83 -5.14 29.72
C ILE A 372 -4.63 -4.68 28.90
N PRO A 373 -4.08 -3.48 29.13
CA PRO A 373 -2.99 -2.98 28.30
C PRO A 373 -1.78 -3.86 28.60
N LEU A 374 -1.67 -4.95 27.84
CA LEU A 374 -0.54 -5.86 27.90
C LEU A 374 0.68 -5.07 27.42
N PRO A 375 1.82 -5.17 28.12
CA PRO A 375 3.07 -4.63 27.63
C PRO A 375 3.33 -5.10 26.18
N PRO A 376 3.90 -4.24 25.31
CA PRO A 376 4.18 -4.57 23.92
C PRO A 376 4.94 -5.89 23.73
N GLU A 377 5.78 -6.25 24.71
CA GLU A 377 6.53 -7.50 24.74
C GLU A 377 5.62 -8.73 24.88
N ILE A 378 4.61 -8.68 25.76
CA ILE A 378 3.66 -9.79 25.95
C ILE A 378 2.75 -9.93 24.73
N ILE A 379 2.35 -8.80 24.13
CA ILE A 379 1.61 -8.80 22.86
C ILE A 379 2.46 -9.47 21.76
N GLY A 380 3.75 -9.11 21.67
CA GLY A 380 4.69 -9.72 20.74
C GLY A 380 4.81 -11.24 20.90
N GLU A 381 4.99 -11.72 22.13
CA GLU A 381 5.07 -13.17 22.43
C GLU A 381 3.78 -13.92 22.05
N LEU A 382 2.61 -13.34 22.34
CA LEU A 382 1.32 -13.94 22.01
C LEU A 382 1.11 -14.01 20.49
N ILE A 383 1.45 -12.94 19.78
CA ILE A 383 1.39 -12.87 18.32
C ILE A 383 2.36 -13.88 17.70
N GLU A 384 3.61 -13.96 18.16
CA GLU A 384 4.58 -14.93 17.67
C GLU A 384 4.07 -16.36 17.84
N LYS A 385 3.56 -16.69 19.02
CA LYS A 385 2.98 -18.02 19.29
C LYS A 385 1.84 -18.32 18.32
N ARG A 386 0.97 -17.34 18.06
CA ARG A 386 -0.16 -17.49 17.14
C ARG A 386 0.29 -17.65 15.68
N ILE A 387 1.28 -16.87 15.23
CA ILE A 387 1.89 -16.97 13.89
C ILE A 387 2.48 -18.36 13.68
N ARG A 388 3.29 -18.85 14.63
CA ARG A 388 3.91 -20.18 14.56
C ARG A 388 2.88 -21.31 14.50
N GLN A 389 1.77 -21.17 15.23
CA GLN A 389 0.67 -22.13 15.17
C GLN A 389 -0.06 -22.08 13.82
N LEU A 390 -0.35 -20.88 13.32
CA LEU A 390 -1.08 -20.67 12.07
C LEU A 390 -0.31 -21.20 10.86
N TYR A 391 1.02 -21.07 10.88
CA TYR A 391 1.89 -21.49 9.78
C TYR A 391 2.62 -22.82 10.03
N ALA A 392 2.18 -23.62 10.99
CA ALA A 392 2.84 -24.88 11.36
C ALA A 392 2.94 -25.88 10.20
N ASP A 393 1.93 -25.92 9.34
CA ASP A 393 1.82 -26.77 8.15
C ASP A 393 2.05 -26.00 6.83
N TRP A 394 2.50 -24.74 6.91
CA TRP A 394 2.56 -23.83 5.75
C TRP A 394 3.33 -24.40 4.56
N ALA A 395 4.46 -25.04 4.81
CA ALA A 395 5.31 -25.60 3.76
C ALA A 395 4.63 -26.71 2.93
N ASP A 396 3.64 -27.37 3.51
CA ASP A 396 2.95 -28.54 2.99
C ASP A 396 1.47 -28.26 2.65
N LYS A 397 1.02 -27.01 2.83
CA LYS A 397 -0.34 -26.57 2.54
C LYS A 397 -0.43 -25.92 1.16
N PRO A 398 -1.34 -26.37 0.28
CA PRO A 398 -1.59 -25.71 -1.01
C PRO A 398 -2.00 -24.25 -0.82
N LEU A 399 -1.36 -23.34 -1.55
CA LEU A 399 -1.66 -21.91 -1.49
C LEU A 399 -2.23 -21.44 -2.84
N PRO A 400 -3.39 -20.74 -2.85
CA PRO A 400 -3.97 -20.22 -4.09
C PRO A 400 -3.00 -19.34 -4.90
N ILE A 401 -2.21 -18.50 -4.21
CA ILE A 401 -1.20 -17.62 -4.83
C ILE A 401 -0.05 -18.37 -5.50
N LEU A 402 0.13 -19.66 -5.20
CA LEU A 402 1.11 -20.54 -5.84
C LEU A 402 0.43 -21.51 -6.81
N ASN A 403 -0.66 -21.09 -7.47
CA ASN A 403 -1.46 -21.94 -8.36
C ASN A 403 -1.93 -23.24 -7.68
N ASN A 404 -2.31 -23.15 -6.40
CA ASN A 404 -2.67 -24.29 -5.55
C ASN A 404 -1.56 -25.35 -5.37
N GLN A 405 -0.30 -24.99 -5.59
CA GLN A 405 0.84 -25.80 -5.17
C GLN A 405 1.21 -25.51 -3.71
N THR A 406 1.87 -26.47 -3.06
CA THR A 406 2.52 -26.22 -1.77
C THR A 406 3.82 -25.42 -1.98
N PRO A 407 4.28 -24.64 -0.99
CA PRO A 407 5.58 -23.97 -1.06
C PRO A 407 6.73 -24.93 -1.40
N ARG A 408 6.74 -26.16 -0.85
CA ARG A 408 7.78 -27.18 -1.18
C ARG A 408 7.77 -27.64 -2.63
N GLU A 409 6.59 -27.69 -3.25
CA GLU A 409 6.47 -28.07 -4.66
C GLU A 409 6.88 -26.92 -5.56
N ALA A 410 6.43 -25.70 -5.25
CA ALA A 410 6.70 -24.51 -6.05
C ALA A 410 8.20 -24.23 -6.20
N ILE A 411 8.98 -24.34 -5.11
CA ILE A 411 10.43 -24.07 -5.12
C ILE A 411 11.26 -25.00 -6.03
N ARG A 412 10.67 -26.07 -6.58
CA ARG A 412 11.35 -26.98 -7.51
C ARG A 412 11.63 -26.35 -8.87
N THR A 413 10.98 -25.24 -9.17
CA THR A 413 11.17 -24.44 -10.39
C THR A 413 11.82 -23.10 -10.02
N PRO A 414 12.67 -22.51 -10.89
CA PRO A 414 13.21 -21.16 -10.66
C PRO A 414 12.10 -20.13 -10.46
N GLU A 415 11.02 -20.22 -11.23
CA GLU A 415 9.89 -19.29 -11.18
C GLU A 415 9.14 -19.43 -9.85
N GLY A 416 8.81 -20.66 -9.46
CA GLY A 416 8.12 -20.91 -8.19
C GLY A 416 8.99 -20.60 -6.97
N LEU A 417 10.32 -20.73 -7.07
CA LEU A 417 11.24 -20.26 -6.04
C LEU A 417 11.12 -18.75 -5.80
N GLU A 418 11.13 -17.94 -6.87
CA GLU A 418 10.98 -16.50 -6.75
C GLU A 418 9.59 -16.10 -6.23
N GLN A 419 8.53 -16.82 -6.63
CA GLN A 419 7.19 -16.61 -6.07
C GLN A 419 7.13 -16.89 -4.55
N VAL A 420 7.76 -17.96 -4.09
CA VAL A 420 7.82 -18.29 -2.66
C VAL A 420 8.63 -17.26 -1.88
N LYS A 421 9.78 -16.79 -2.40
CA LYS A 421 10.54 -15.69 -1.78
C LYS A 421 9.73 -14.41 -1.69
N PHE A 422 9.05 -14.05 -2.78
CA PHE A 422 8.19 -12.88 -2.84
C PHE A 422 7.07 -12.93 -1.77
N LEU A 423 6.47 -14.12 -1.58
CA LEU A 423 5.47 -14.34 -0.57
C LEU A 423 6.02 -14.19 0.85
N LEU A 424 7.21 -14.73 1.14
CA LEU A 424 7.87 -14.58 2.43
C LEU A 424 8.22 -13.12 2.73
N HIS A 425 8.74 -12.38 1.75
CA HIS A 425 8.95 -10.93 1.88
C HIS A 425 7.64 -10.18 2.16
N THR A 426 6.52 -10.61 1.57
CA THR A 426 5.20 -10.03 1.86
C THR A 426 4.81 -10.20 3.32
N TYR A 427 5.04 -11.38 3.91
CA TYR A 427 4.74 -11.63 5.31
C TYR A 427 5.64 -10.82 6.25
N GLU A 428 6.95 -10.80 5.98
CA GLU A 428 7.91 -10.04 6.76
C GLU A 428 7.64 -8.53 6.69
N HIS A 429 7.30 -8.03 5.51
CA HIS A 429 6.92 -6.64 5.29
C HIS A 429 5.67 -6.26 6.10
N GLY A 430 4.61 -7.04 5.98
CA GLY A 430 3.35 -6.79 6.70
C GLY A 430 3.55 -6.83 8.22
N GLU A 431 4.32 -7.80 8.71
CA GLU A 431 4.66 -7.93 10.12
C GLU A 431 5.49 -6.74 10.62
N ALA A 432 6.50 -6.29 9.86
CA ALA A 432 7.31 -5.13 10.24
C ALA A 432 6.47 -3.86 10.36
N GLN A 433 5.51 -3.63 9.45
CA GLN A 433 4.58 -2.50 9.51
C GLN A 433 3.69 -2.57 10.75
N GLN A 434 3.07 -3.72 11.00
CA GLN A 434 2.20 -3.92 12.16
C GLN A 434 2.96 -3.77 13.47
N ALA A 435 4.15 -4.35 13.57
CA ALA A 435 5.01 -4.26 14.74
C ALA A 435 5.39 -2.80 15.05
N LYS A 436 5.74 -2.02 14.01
CA LYS A 436 6.04 -0.58 14.14
C LYS A 436 4.83 0.21 14.62
N ALA A 437 3.64 -0.04 14.06
CA ALA A 437 2.39 0.62 14.47
C ALA A 437 1.99 0.27 15.92
N GLN A 438 2.32 -0.94 16.38
CA GLN A 438 2.04 -1.43 17.73
C GLN A 438 3.19 -1.16 18.72
N HIS A 439 4.26 -0.47 18.29
CA HIS A 439 5.46 -0.20 19.07
C HIS A 439 6.08 -1.45 19.73
N ARG A 440 6.08 -2.58 19.01
CA ARG A 440 6.63 -3.87 19.47
C ARG A 440 7.76 -4.36 18.55
N PRO A 441 8.62 -5.28 18.99
CA PRO A 441 9.55 -5.95 18.09
C PRO A 441 8.79 -6.78 17.03
N PRO A 442 9.29 -6.84 15.78
CA PRO A 442 8.70 -7.69 14.75
C PRO A 442 9.02 -9.16 15.00
N VAL A 443 8.06 -10.02 14.68
CA VAL A 443 8.22 -11.48 14.71
C VAL A 443 9.07 -11.91 13.52
N SER A 444 10.06 -12.78 13.75
CA SER A 444 10.89 -13.33 12.69
C SER A 444 10.17 -14.48 11.96
N TYR A 445 10.15 -14.40 10.62
CA TYR A 445 9.63 -15.44 9.73
C TYR A 445 10.72 -16.41 9.24
N GLU A 446 11.93 -16.36 9.80
CA GLU A 446 13.07 -17.25 9.50
C GLU A 446 12.68 -18.74 9.53
N PHE A 447 11.76 -19.12 10.42
CA PHE A 447 11.28 -20.50 10.51
C PHE A 447 10.57 -20.98 9.23
N LEU A 448 9.95 -20.08 8.45
CA LEU A 448 9.33 -20.43 7.18
C LEU A 448 10.38 -20.65 6.08
N TRP A 449 11.40 -19.78 5.99
CA TRP A 449 12.54 -19.98 5.09
C TRP A 449 13.18 -21.35 5.31
N GLN A 450 13.45 -21.69 6.57
CA GLN A 450 14.00 -22.97 6.96
C GLN A 450 13.05 -24.14 6.65
N SER A 451 11.73 -23.94 6.82
CA SER A 451 10.75 -25.00 6.57
C SER A 451 10.77 -25.50 5.13
N VAL A 452 11.06 -24.64 4.16
CA VAL A 452 11.20 -24.99 2.73
C VAL A 452 12.65 -25.17 2.27
N GLY A 453 13.63 -24.97 3.16
CA GLY A 453 15.05 -25.24 2.89
C GLY A 453 15.77 -24.17 2.06
N ILE A 454 15.30 -22.92 2.12
CA ILE A 454 15.93 -21.78 1.44
C ILE A 454 16.37 -20.72 2.47
N ALA A 455 17.27 -19.82 2.07
CA ALA A 455 17.76 -18.74 2.90
C ALA A 455 17.14 -17.39 2.48
N PRO A 456 16.98 -16.43 3.42
CA PRO A 456 16.48 -15.07 3.14
C PRO A 456 17.30 -14.27 2.14
#